data_AF-Q1DCX9-F1
#
_entry.id   AF-Q1DCX9-F1
#
_cell.length_a   1.000
_cell.length_b   1.000
_cell.length_c   1.000
_cell.angle_alpha   90.00
_cell.angle_beta   90.00
_cell.angle_gamma   90.00
#
_symmetry.space_group_name_H-M   'P 1'
#
loop_
_entity.id
_entity.type
_entity.pdbx_description
1 polymer ?
#
loop_
_entity_poly.entity_id
_entity_poly.type
_entity_poly.pdbx_seq_one_letter_code
_entity_poly.pdbx_strand_id
1 'polypeptide(L)'
;MLKALLDVLYPPSCLACTKVLPGPEGFFCETCDTAVERLPPACCRTCAEPGAFPGETCPRCRATPPPFTRAWAPFAHEGPLARAIHRFKYAM
;
A
#
# COMPACT_ATOMS: atom_id res chain seq x y z
N MET A 1 12.96 28.81 -10.73
CA MET A 1 14.03 28.18 -11.54
C MET A 1 14.60 26.92 -10.90
N LEU A 2 14.94 26.91 -9.60
CA LEU A 2 15.51 25.73 -8.92
C LEU A 2 14.62 24.46 -9.00
N LYS A 3 13.30 24.60 -8.83
CA LYS A 3 12.35 23.48 -8.91
C LYS A 3 12.38 22.74 -10.26
N ALA A 4 12.35 23.48 -11.37
CA ALA A 4 12.40 22.89 -12.71
C ALA A 4 13.72 22.15 -12.97
N LEU A 5 14.86 22.64 -12.44
CA LEU A 5 16.13 21.94 -12.52
C LEU A 5 16.11 20.64 -11.70
N LEU A 6 15.54 20.68 -10.49
CA LEU A 6 15.37 19.50 -9.65
C LEU A 6 14.46 18.46 -10.31
N ASP A 7 13.39 18.88 -10.98
CA ASP A 7 12.49 17.96 -11.69
C ASP A 7 13.16 17.30 -12.91
N VAL A 8 14.21 17.90 -13.48
CA VAL A 8 15.03 17.29 -14.54
C VAL A 8 16.05 16.31 -13.97
N LEU A 9 16.71 16.66 -12.87
CA LEU A 9 17.73 15.80 -12.22
C LEU A 9 17.11 14.64 -11.45
N TYR A 10 15.94 14.86 -10.86
CA TYR A 10 15.18 13.93 -10.03
C TYR A 10 13.73 13.88 -10.51
N PRO A 11 13.49 13.33 -11.71
CA PRO A 11 12.15 13.26 -12.24
C PRO A 11 11.24 12.42 -11.32
N PRO A 12 9.98 12.84 -11.14
CA PRO A 12 9.02 12.05 -10.37
C PRO A 12 8.89 10.66 -11.01
N SER A 13 8.91 9.62 -10.19
CA SER A 13 8.83 8.24 -10.65
C SER A 13 7.81 7.44 -9.87
N CYS A 14 7.21 6.45 -10.52
CA CYS A 14 6.25 5.55 -9.91
C CYS A 14 6.88 4.82 -8.72
N LEU A 15 6.26 4.91 -7.54
CA LEU A 15 6.76 4.30 -6.31
C LEU A 15 6.92 2.78 -6.41
N ALA A 16 6.14 2.11 -7.27
CA ALA A 16 6.20 0.66 -7.47
C ALA A 16 7.21 0.20 -8.54
N CYS A 17 7.25 0.87 -9.69
CA CYS A 17 7.97 0.37 -10.88
C CYS A 17 9.02 1.32 -11.43
N THR A 18 9.24 2.48 -10.80
CA THR A 18 10.24 3.50 -11.20
C THR A 18 10.05 4.14 -12.57
N LYS A 19 8.95 3.87 -13.27
CA LYS A 19 8.60 4.57 -14.51
C LYS A 19 8.46 6.07 -14.22
N VAL A 20 9.14 6.90 -15.01
CA VAL A 20 9.01 8.37 -14.95
C VAL A 20 7.57 8.79 -15.18
N LEU A 21 7.08 9.69 -14.34
CA LEU A 21 5.73 10.21 -14.37
C LEU A 21 5.67 11.52 -15.16
N PRO A 22 4.54 11.81 -15.82
CA PRO A 22 4.39 13.04 -16.62
C PRO A 22 4.32 14.31 -15.78
N GLY A 23 4.13 14.20 -14.46
CA GLY A 23 4.07 15.34 -13.55
C GLY A 23 4.22 14.90 -12.08
N PRO A 24 4.38 15.87 -11.17
CA PRO A 24 4.69 15.62 -9.77
C PRO A 24 3.50 15.13 -8.93
N GLU A 25 2.28 15.12 -9.47
CA GLU A 25 1.06 14.89 -8.70
C GLU A 25 0.70 13.40 -8.53
N GLY A 26 1.34 12.52 -9.31
CA GLY A 26 1.11 11.07 -9.23
C GLY A 26 2.14 10.36 -8.35
N PHE A 27 1.70 9.36 -7.59
CA PHE A 27 2.60 8.41 -6.92
C PHE A 27 2.79 7.11 -7.72
N PHE A 28 1.80 6.75 -8.52
CA PHE A 28 1.82 5.56 -9.37
C PHE A 28 1.63 5.96 -10.83
N CYS A 29 2.19 5.18 -11.74
CA CYS A 29 1.76 5.24 -13.13
C CYS A 29 0.39 4.57 -13.27
N GLU A 30 -0.35 4.88 -14.33
CA GLU A 30 -1.70 4.35 -14.60
C GLU A 30 -1.80 2.82 -14.43
N THR A 31 -0.84 2.08 -14.97
CA THR A 31 -0.80 0.61 -14.84
C THR A 31 -0.63 0.13 -13.40
N CYS A 32 0.16 0.84 -12.60
CA CYS A 32 0.34 0.48 -11.19
C CYS A 32 -0.85 0.93 -10.35
N ASP A 33 -1.42 2.09 -10.63
CA ASP A 33 -2.58 2.62 -9.91
C ASP A 33 -3.80 1.70 -10.05
N THR A 34 -4.10 1.29 -11.29
CA THR A 34 -5.18 0.35 -11.60
C THR A 34 -4.96 -1.07 -11.06
N ALA A 35 -3.72 -1.43 -10.74
CA ALA A 35 -3.35 -2.72 -10.17
C ALA A 35 -3.21 -2.71 -8.64
N VAL A 36 -3.48 -1.58 -7.97
CA VAL A 36 -3.58 -1.56 -6.50
C VAL A 36 -4.90 -2.20 -6.07
N GLU A 37 -4.80 -3.30 -5.33
CA GLU A 37 -5.98 -4.02 -4.87
C GLU A 37 -6.49 -3.48 -3.53
N ARG A 38 -7.80 -3.18 -3.48
CA ARG A 38 -8.47 -2.85 -2.23
C ARG A 38 -8.59 -4.09 -1.35
N LEU A 39 -8.53 -3.87 -0.04
CA LEU A 39 -8.81 -4.94 0.91
C LEU A 39 -10.28 -5.39 0.74
N PRO A 40 -10.57 -6.71 0.69
CA PRO A 40 -11.95 -7.19 0.60
C PRO A 40 -12.77 -6.77 1.84
N PRO A 41 -14.09 -6.58 1.67
CA PRO A 41 -14.97 -6.17 2.77
C PRO A 41 -15.03 -7.22 3.90
N ALA A 42 -14.94 -8.50 3.54
CA ALA A 42 -14.82 -9.58 4.51
C ALA A 42 -13.38 -9.64 5.05
N CYS A 43 -13.19 -9.09 6.23
CA CYS A 43 -11.92 -9.11 6.94
C CYS A 43 -12.13 -9.18 8.47
N CYS A 44 -11.07 -9.51 9.20
CA CYS A 44 -11.08 -9.50 10.65
C CYS A 44 -11.26 -8.07 11.18
N ARG A 45 -12.23 -7.86 12.08
CA ARG A 45 -12.49 -6.53 12.68
C ARG A 45 -11.29 -5.95 13.43
N THR A 46 -10.40 -6.81 13.93
CA THR A 46 -9.26 -6.43 14.77
C THR A 46 -8.01 -6.19 13.94
N CYS A 47 -7.52 -7.18 13.19
CA CYS A 47 -6.24 -7.04 12.45
C CYS A 47 -6.39 -6.75 10.95
N ALA A 48 -7.61 -6.63 10.43
CA ALA A 48 -7.89 -6.46 8.99
C ALA A 48 -7.40 -7.62 8.10
N GLU A 49 -7.11 -8.80 8.67
CA GLU A 49 -6.82 -10.00 7.91
C GLU A 49 -7.97 -10.31 6.94
N PRO A 50 -7.75 -10.46 5.63
CA PRO A 50 -8.77 -10.87 4.69
C PRO A 50 -9.39 -12.23 5.06
N GLY A 51 -10.71 -12.35 4.97
CA GLY A 51 -11.42 -13.59 5.16
C GLY A 51 -12.75 -13.45 5.87
N ALA A 52 -13.64 -14.40 5.60
CA ALA A 52 -14.89 -14.56 6.34
C ALA A 52 -14.63 -15.38 7.60
N PHE A 53 -14.69 -14.73 8.76
CA PHE A 53 -14.49 -15.40 10.05
C PHE A 53 -15.80 -15.43 10.84
N PRO A 54 -16.14 -16.56 11.51
CA PRO A 54 -17.21 -16.56 12.49
C PRO A 54 -16.99 -15.44 13.51
N GLY A 55 -18.03 -14.68 13.86
CA GLY A 55 -17.93 -13.54 14.79
C GLY A 55 -16.92 -12.44 14.39
N GLU A 56 -16.59 -12.33 13.09
CA GLU A 56 -15.78 -11.25 12.49
C GLU A 56 -14.33 -11.15 13.01
N THR A 57 -13.84 -12.18 13.69
CA THR A 57 -12.50 -12.17 14.29
C THR A 57 -11.72 -13.42 13.88
N CYS A 58 -10.55 -13.25 13.29
CA CYS A 58 -9.74 -14.38 12.84
C CYS A 58 -9.22 -15.22 14.02
N PRO A 59 -8.86 -16.50 13.78
CA PRO A 59 -8.35 -17.39 14.83
C PRO A 59 -7.13 -16.84 15.57
N ARG A 60 -6.23 -16.14 14.86
CA ARG A 60 -5.05 -15.50 15.45
C ARG A 60 -5.42 -14.45 16.50
N CYS A 61 -6.32 -13.52 16.15
CA CYS A 61 -6.76 -12.47 17.08
C CYS A 61 -7.60 -13.02 18.23
N ARG A 62 -8.29 -14.15 18.06
CA ARG A 62 -9.02 -14.82 19.14
C ARG A 62 -8.09 -15.51 20.12
N ALA A 63 -7.09 -16.23 19.62
CA ALA A 63 -6.14 -16.97 20.44
C ALA A 63 -5.17 -16.04 21.19
N THR A 64 -4.71 -14.99 20.53
CA THR A 64 -3.78 -14.00 21.11
C THR A 64 -4.23 -12.60 20.69
N PRO A 65 -5.11 -11.96 21.48
CA PRO A 65 -5.56 -10.61 21.20
C PRO A 65 -4.37 -9.64 21.11
N PRO A 66 -4.24 -8.86 20.03
CA PRO A 66 -3.17 -7.88 19.92
C PRO A 66 -3.40 -6.70 20.88
N PRO A 67 -2.37 -5.89 21.18
CA PRO A 67 -2.47 -4.74 22.08
C PRO A 67 -3.16 -3.51 21.44
N PHE A 68 -4.04 -3.73 20.47
CA PHE A 68 -4.79 -2.68 19.77
C PHE A 68 -6.22 -3.14 19.49
N THR A 69 -7.14 -2.17 19.38
CA THR A 69 -8.57 -2.46 19.15
C THR A 69 -8.87 -2.78 17.69
N ARG A 70 -8.25 -2.05 16.75
CA ARG A 70 -8.50 -2.17 15.32
C ARG A 70 -7.33 -1.66 14.48
N ALA A 71 -6.94 -2.45 13.48
CA ALA A 71 -6.08 -2.06 12.38
C ALA A 71 -6.94 -1.65 11.17
N TRP A 72 -6.46 -0.66 10.43
CA TRP A 72 -7.09 -0.19 9.20
C TRP A 72 -6.13 -0.44 8.03
N ALA A 73 -6.57 -1.26 7.08
CA ALA A 73 -5.83 -1.55 5.85
C ALA A 73 -6.78 -1.34 4.65
N PRO A 74 -6.73 -0.18 3.96
CA PRO A 74 -7.61 0.09 2.82
C PRO A 74 -7.25 -0.76 1.57
N PHE A 75 -6.05 -1.32 1.53
CA PHE A 75 -5.50 -2.06 0.41
C PHE A 75 -4.85 -3.36 0.87
N ALA A 76 -4.83 -4.36 -0.01
CA ALA A 76 -4.08 -5.58 0.19
C ALA A 76 -2.57 -5.31 0.06
N HIS A 77 -1.76 -5.97 0.89
CA HIS A 77 -0.30 -5.86 0.81
C HIS A 77 0.23 -6.76 -0.32
N GLU A 78 -0.14 -6.43 -1.56
CA GLU A 78 0.23 -7.17 -2.76
C GLU A 78 0.59 -6.21 -3.91
N GLY A 79 1.04 -6.78 -5.03
CA GLY A 79 1.19 -6.05 -6.29
C GLY A 79 2.05 -4.78 -6.19
N PRO A 80 1.64 -3.68 -6.84
CA PRO A 80 2.34 -2.39 -6.82
C PRO A 80 2.53 -1.82 -5.42
N LEU A 81 1.54 -1.97 -4.53
CA LEU A 81 1.60 -1.40 -3.19
C LEU A 81 2.67 -2.10 -2.33
N ALA A 82 2.73 -3.43 -2.37
CA ALA A 82 3.78 -4.18 -1.68
C ALA A 82 5.19 -3.79 -2.18
N ARG A 83 5.36 -3.62 -3.50
CA ARG A 83 6.64 -3.16 -4.07
C ARG A 83 6.99 -1.74 -3.63
N ALA A 84 6.02 -0.83 -3.61
CA ALA A 84 6.23 0.54 -3.13
C ALA A 84 6.66 0.58 -1.66
N ILE A 85 5.96 -0.16 -0.79
CA ILE A 85 6.32 -0.28 0.63
C ILE A 85 7.72 -0.90 0.80
N HIS A 86 8.04 -1.94 0.04
CA HIS A 86 9.35 -2.59 0.09
C HIS A 86 10.47 -1.62 -0.31
N ARG A 87 10.30 -0.89 -1.42
CA ARG A 87 11.28 0.11 -1.87
C ARG A 87 11.43 1.23 -0.85
N PHE A 88 10.34 1.73 -0.27
CA PHE A 88 10.40 2.74 0.78
C PHE A 88 11.20 2.28 2.00
N LYS A 89 11.05 1.00 2.40
CA LYS A 89 11.76 0.45 3.56
C LYS A 89 13.23 0.12 3.30
N TYR A 90 13.58 -0.29 2.08
CA TYR A 90 14.84 -1.00 1.83
C TYR A 90 15.66 -0.49 0.64
N ALA A 91 15.09 0.34 -0.24
CA ALA A 91 15.86 0.94 -1.32
C ALA A 91 16.47 2.26 -0.83
N MET A 92 17.78 2.24 -0.59
CA MET A 92 18.62 3.43 -0.44
C MET A 92 19.01 3.97 -1.81
#